data_AF-A0A7T8GUE8-F1
#
_entry.id   AF-A0A7T8GUE8-F1
#
_cell.length_a   1.000
_cell.length_b   1.000
_cell.length_c   1.000
_cell.angle_alpha   90.00
_cell.angle_beta   90.00
_cell.angle_gamma   90.00
#
_symmetry.space_group_name_H-M   'P 1'
#
loop_
_entity.id
_entity.type
_entity.pdbx_description
1 polymer ?
#
loop_
_entity_poly.entity_id
_entity_poly.type
_entity_poly.pdbx_seq_one_letter_code
_entity_poly.pdbx_strand_id
1 'polypeptide(L)'
;MKTESSSNAFTVLKDRIMEGSASNKEVVNSVLNLLVGGEFNLEQNFVIEDPSHIRQMMDLLDASNPSQQAEILSVFTAILRKSVRNLTACSEARLMEYLLRILPGAPPVVIDLLVDLLGILASYSISVKELKLLFAAMKAHGGKWPRHSKKLLNVLKQMPNRSGPDVFFSFRG
;
A
#
# COMPACT_ATOMS: atom_id res chain seq x y z
N MET A 1 17.77 17.87 -8.65
CA MET A 1 17.75 17.36 -10.04
C MET A 1 17.11 15.99 -10.19
N LYS A 2 17.60 14.87 -9.62
CA LYS A 2 16.94 13.56 -9.80
C LYS A 2 15.50 13.49 -9.24
N THR A 3 15.28 14.02 -8.03
CA THR A 3 13.96 14.03 -7.36
C THR A 3 12.89 14.86 -8.07
N GLU A 4 13.27 15.99 -8.69
CA GLU A 4 12.34 16.81 -9.49
C GLU A 4 11.91 16.10 -10.78
N SER A 5 12.83 15.38 -11.42
CA SER A 5 12.54 14.61 -12.64
C SER A 5 11.57 13.45 -12.36
N SER A 6 11.76 12.72 -11.25
CA SER A 6 10.86 11.64 -10.86
C SER A 6 9.48 12.18 -10.47
N SER A 7 9.42 13.29 -9.73
CA SER A 7 8.14 13.91 -9.34
C SER A 7 7.32 14.40 -10.55
N ASN A 8 7.99 14.88 -11.58
CA ASN A 8 7.33 15.25 -12.84
C ASN A 8 6.73 14.00 -13.52
N ALA A 9 7.48 12.90 -13.59
CA ALA A 9 7.02 11.67 -14.23
C ALA A 9 5.77 11.06 -13.57
N PHE A 10 5.66 11.10 -12.24
CA PHE A 10 4.45 10.69 -11.52
C PHE A 10 3.25 11.59 -11.86
N THR A 11 3.47 12.89 -11.98
CA THR A 11 2.41 13.86 -12.32
C THR A 11 1.89 13.61 -13.73
N VAL A 12 2.78 13.48 -14.71
CA VAL A 12 2.42 13.16 -16.10
C VAL A 12 1.66 11.84 -16.20
N LEU A 13 2.07 10.81 -15.45
CA LEU A 13 1.35 9.55 -15.44
C LEU A 13 -0.05 9.68 -14.85
N LYS A 14 -0.22 10.50 -13.79
CA LYS A 14 -1.52 10.77 -13.19
C LYS A 14 -2.47 11.41 -14.20
N ASP A 15 -2.00 12.42 -14.93
CA ASP A 15 -2.80 13.10 -15.95
C ASP A 15 -3.26 12.11 -17.03
N ARG A 16 -2.36 11.24 -17.51
CA ARG A 16 -2.70 10.20 -18.48
C ARG A 16 -3.73 9.18 -17.98
N ILE A 17 -3.66 8.81 -16.69
CA ILE A 17 -4.67 7.94 -16.07
C ILE A 17 -6.03 8.63 -16.06
N MET A 18 -6.07 9.91 -15.66
CA MET A 18 -7.30 10.69 -15.57
C MET A 18 -7.95 10.94 -16.95
N GLU A 19 -7.13 11.13 -17.99
CA GLU A 19 -7.57 11.26 -19.38
C GLU A 19 -7.97 9.92 -20.02
N GLY A 20 -7.62 8.79 -19.40
CA GLY A 20 -7.82 7.47 -19.99
C GLY A 20 -6.93 7.20 -21.22
N SER A 21 -5.83 7.95 -21.37
CA SER A 21 -4.92 7.88 -22.52
C SER A 21 -3.82 6.83 -22.39
N ALA A 22 -3.82 6.06 -21.31
CA ALA A 22 -2.87 4.97 -21.04
C ALA A 22 -3.58 3.64 -20.84
N SER A 23 -3.05 2.57 -21.45
CA SER A 23 -3.56 1.22 -21.25
C SER A 23 -3.27 0.71 -19.83
N ASN A 24 -4.03 -0.27 -19.33
CA ASN A 24 -3.79 -0.84 -17.99
C ASN A 24 -2.34 -1.33 -17.83
N LYS A 25 -1.82 -2.03 -18.84
CA LYS A 25 -0.44 -2.53 -18.85
C LYS A 25 0.58 -1.40 -18.78
N GLU A 26 0.38 -0.31 -19.52
CA GLU A 26 1.27 0.86 -19.47
C GLU A 26 1.26 1.51 -18.09
N VAL A 27 0.08 1.68 -17.49
CA VAL A 27 -0.07 2.28 -16.15
C VAL A 27 0.67 1.43 -15.13
N VAL A 28 0.40 0.12 -15.08
CA VAL A 28 1.03 -0.81 -14.13
C VAL A 28 2.55 -0.80 -14.29
N ASN A 29 3.06 -0.95 -15.52
CA ASN A 29 4.50 -0.94 -15.76
C ASN A 29 5.15 0.39 -15.37
N SER A 30 4.51 1.51 -15.71
CA SER A 30 5.05 2.84 -15.40
C SER A 30 5.09 3.09 -13.90
N VAL A 31 4.03 2.72 -13.16
CA VAL A 31 4.00 2.81 -11.69
C VAL A 31 5.15 2.01 -11.07
N LEU A 32 5.31 0.76 -11.49
CA LEU A 32 6.34 -0.12 -10.94
C LEU A 32 7.75 0.38 -11.25
N ASN A 33 7.98 0.87 -12.47
CA ASN A 33 9.26 1.44 -12.86
C ASN A 33 9.62 2.68 -12.05
N LEU A 34 8.64 3.58 -11.86
CA LEU A 34 8.84 4.80 -11.08
C LEU A 34 9.10 4.50 -9.60
N LEU A 35 8.42 3.50 -9.02
CA LEU A 35 8.67 3.08 -7.63
C LEU A 35 10.13 2.68 -7.38
N VAL A 36 10.75 1.98 -8.32
CA VAL A 36 12.11 1.44 -8.18
C VAL A 36 13.18 2.32 -8.87
N GLY A 37 12.80 3.45 -9.46
CA GLY A 37 13.72 4.37 -10.13
C GLY A 37 14.33 3.83 -11.43
N GLY A 38 13.70 2.86 -12.08
CA GLY A 38 14.26 2.18 -13.25
C GLY A 38 13.35 1.09 -13.81
N GLU A 39 13.86 0.19 -14.66
CA GLU A 39 13.07 -0.94 -15.16
C GLU A 39 12.78 -1.93 -14.03
N PHE A 40 11.50 -2.12 -13.72
CA PHE A 40 11.04 -3.04 -12.70
C PHE A 40 11.31 -4.49 -13.10
N ASN A 41 11.88 -5.25 -12.17
CA ASN A 41 12.04 -6.68 -12.31
C ASN A 41 11.87 -7.36 -10.95
N LEU A 42 10.98 -8.36 -10.90
CA LEU A 42 10.61 -9.03 -9.64
C LEU A 42 11.79 -9.76 -8.96
N GLU A 43 12.86 -10.05 -9.70
CA GLU A 43 14.06 -10.74 -9.21
C GLU A 43 15.25 -9.80 -9.03
N GLN A 44 15.40 -8.81 -9.91
CA GLN A 44 16.61 -7.99 -10.00
C GLN A 44 16.41 -6.54 -9.52
N ASN A 45 15.25 -5.93 -9.77
CA ASN A 45 14.99 -4.52 -9.48
C ASN A 45 13.57 -4.30 -8.93
N PHE A 46 13.38 -4.66 -7.67
CA PHE A 46 12.11 -4.56 -6.95
C PHE A 46 12.20 -3.75 -5.65
N VAL A 47 13.36 -3.18 -5.37
CA VAL A 47 13.59 -2.37 -4.17
C VAL A 47 13.11 -0.95 -4.44
N ILE A 48 12.24 -0.44 -3.58
CA ILE A 48 11.70 0.92 -3.69
C ILE A 48 12.85 1.91 -3.51
N GLU A 49 13.00 2.82 -4.48
CA GLU A 49 14.12 3.78 -4.51
C GLU A 49 14.01 4.79 -3.37
N ASP A 50 12.83 5.38 -3.21
CA ASP A 50 12.54 6.41 -2.21
C ASP A 50 11.13 6.26 -1.61
N PRO A 51 10.94 6.41 -0.28
CA PRO A 51 9.63 6.35 0.37
C PRO A 51 8.61 7.35 -0.19
N SER A 52 9.03 8.49 -0.73
CA SER A 52 8.14 9.46 -1.37
C SER A 52 7.48 8.90 -2.64
N HIS A 53 8.10 7.96 -3.34
CA HIS A 53 7.51 7.31 -4.51
C HIS A 53 6.29 6.47 -4.13
N ILE A 54 6.24 5.93 -2.90
CA ILE A 54 5.04 5.25 -2.39
C ILE A 54 3.90 6.25 -2.22
N ARG A 55 4.19 7.47 -1.74
CA ARG A 55 3.18 8.54 -1.64
C ARG A 55 2.61 8.93 -3.00
N GLN A 56 3.48 9.05 -3.99
CA GLN A 56 3.03 9.33 -5.36
C GLN A 56 2.28 8.15 -5.97
N MET A 57 2.67 6.91 -5.70
CA MET A 57 1.89 5.72 -6.08
C MET A 57 0.50 5.73 -5.43
N MET A 58 0.36 6.16 -4.17
CA MET A 58 -0.94 6.31 -3.52
C MET A 58 -1.83 7.31 -4.26
N ASP A 59 -1.26 8.44 -4.72
CA ASP A 59 -2.00 9.41 -5.55
C ASP A 59 -2.42 8.85 -6.91
N LEU A 60 -1.61 7.96 -7.49
CA LEU A 60 -1.96 7.26 -8.74
C LEU A 60 -3.05 6.21 -8.51
N LEU A 61 -3.00 5.48 -7.39
CA LEU A 61 -4.04 4.52 -7.02
C LEU A 61 -5.40 5.22 -6.86
N ASP A 62 -5.43 6.40 -6.24
CA ASP A 62 -6.65 7.21 -6.08
C ASP A 62 -7.25 7.65 -7.44
N ALA A 63 -6.41 7.80 -8.49
CA ALA A 63 -6.86 8.11 -9.87
C ALA A 63 -7.18 6.87 -10.72
N SER A 64 -6.73 5.68 -10.31
CA SER A 64 -6.76 4.46 -11.12
C SER A 64 -8.12 3.76 -11.10
N ASN A 65 -8.46 3.08 -12.19
CA ASN A 65 -9.64 2.22 -12.22
C ASN A 65 -9.41 0.91 -11.41
N PRO A 66 -10.48 0.15 -11.06
CA PRO A 66 -10.34 -1.04 -10.21
C PRO A 66 -9.41 -2.14 -10.77
N SER A 67 -9.29 -2.27 -12.09
CA SER A 67 -8.38 -3.25 -12.72
C SER A 67 -6.92 -2.84 -12.50
N GLN A 68 -6.60 -1.58 -12.75
CA GLN A 68 -5.27 -1.01 -12.53
C GLN A 68 -4.89 -1.10 -11.05
N GLN A 69 -5.79 -0.71 -10.14
CA GLN A 69 -5.58 -0.84 -8.70
C GLN A 69 -5.25 -2.28 -8.31
N ALA A 70 -6.03 -3.25 -8.81
CA ALA A 70 -5.82 -4.65 -8.49
C ALA A 70 -4.44 -5.17 -8.97
N GLU A 71 -4.05 -4.85 -10.20
CA GLU A 71 -2.75 -5.27 -10.75
C GLU A 71 -1.57 -4.63 -10.01
N ILE A 72 -1.62 -3.30 -9.78
CA ILE A 72 -0.58 -2.57 -9.03
C ILE A 72 -0.45 -3.16 -7.62
N LEU A 73 -1.55 -3.29 -6.88
CA LEU A 73 -1.55 -3.78 -5.51
C LEU A 73 -1.08 -5.23 -5.43
N SER A 74 -1.40 -6.07 -6.42
CA SER A 74 -0.95 -7.48 -6.45
C SER A 74 0.57 -7.59 -6.57
N VAL A 75 1.18 -6.87 -7.51
CA VAL A 75 2.64 -6.87 -7.69
C VAL A 75 3.33 -6.20 -6.50
N PHE A 76 2.77 -5.08 -6.02
CA PHE A 76 3.28 -4.38 -4.85
C PHE A 76 3.30 -5.28 -3.61
N THR A 77 2.22 -6.02 -3.37
CA THR A 77 2.13 -7.02 -2.30
C THR A 77 3.24 -8.07 -2.40
N ALA A 78 3.54 -8.57 -3.61
CA ALA A 78 4.58 -9.55 -3.82
C ALA A 78 5.97 -9.02 -3.44
N ILE A 79 6.29 -7.77 -3.80
CA ILE A 79 7.60 -7.18 -3.48
C ILE A 79 7.74 -6.79 -2.00
N LEU A 80 6.64 -6.47 -1.31
CA LEU A 80 6.68 -6.23 0.14
C LEU A 80 7.00 -7.51 0.92
N ARG A 81 6.42 -8.65 0.52
CA ARG A 81 6.71 -9.95 1.16
C ARG A 81 8.18 -10.36 1.02
N LYS A 82 8.86 -9.90 -0.03
CA LYS A 82 10.27 -10.24 -0.33
C LYS A 82 11.30 -9.30 0.29
N SER A 83 10.89 -8.14 0.80
CA SER A 83 11.84 -7.07 1.14
C SER A 83 11.47 -6.33 2.42
N VAL A 84 12.27 -6.55 3.47
CA VAL A 84 12.22 -5.73 4.69
C VAL A 84 12.47 -4.26 4.39
N ARG A 85 13.36 -3.95 3.43
CA ARG A 85 13.62 -2.56 3.03
C ARG A 85 12.38 -1.89 2.43
N ASN A 86 11.59 -2.61 1.64
CA ASN A 86 10.33 -2.09 1.11
C ASN A 86 9.28 -1.91 2.21
N LEU A 87 9.25 -2.82 3.19
CA LEU A 87 8.37 -2.68 4.36
C LEU A 87 8.74 -1.46 5.23
N THR A 88 10.03 -1.19 5.42
CA THR A 88 10.51 0.04 6.08
C THR A 88 10.03 1.28 5.32
N ALA A 89 10.23 1.32 4.00
CA ALA A 89 9.78 2.45 3.17
C ALA A 89 8.26 2.67 3.27
N CYS A 90 7.46 1.60 3.33
CA CYS A 90 6.00 1.71 3.53
C CYS A 90 5.61 2.33 4.87
N SER A 91 6.34 2.01 5.94
CA SER A 91 6.16 2.61 7.26
C SER A 91 6.47 4.11 7.23
N GLU A 92 7.59 4.50 6.63
CA GLU A 92 7.98 5.91 6.45
C GLU A 92 6.98 6.70 5.59
N ALA A 93 6.41 6.05 4.58
CA ALA A 93 5.38 6.62 3.71
C ALA A 93 3.98 6.67 4.33
N ARG A 94 3.79 6.12 5.55
CA ARG A 94 2.48 6.00 6.23
C ARG A 94 1.42 5.24 5.41
N LEU A 95 1.86 4.17 4.72
CA LEU A 95 0.98 3.40 3.85
C LEU A 95 -0.24 2.82 4.61
N MET A 96 -0.06 2.35 5.84
CA MET A 96 -1.18 1.76 6.61
C MET A 96 -2.31 2.75 6.86
N GLU A 97 -2.00 4.01 7.19
CA GLU A 97 -3.00 5.06 7.39
C GLU A 97 -3.79 5.30 6.09
N TYR A 98 -3.10 5.36 4.95
CA TYR A 98 -3.75 5.49 3.65
C TYR A 98 -4.66 4.31 3.34
N LEU A 99 -4.20 3.07 3.52
CA LEU A 99 -4.99 1.87 3.22
C LEU A 99 -6.27 1.82 4.06
N LEU A 100 -6.18 2.14 5.36
CA LEU A 100 -7.33 2.19 6.26
C LEU A 100 -8.32 3.30 5.87
N ARG A 101 -7.84 4.43 5.35
CA ARG A 101 -8.68 5.53 4.85
C ARG A 101 -9.50 5.12 3.62
N ILE A 102 -8.89 4.43 2.65
CA ILE A 102 -9.56 4.09 1.39
C ILE A 102 -10.41 2.80 1.48
N LEU A 103 -10.10 1.91 2.43
CA LEU A 103 -10.76 0.60 2.60
C LEU A 103 -12.30 0.65 2.59
N PRO A 104 -12.99 1.61 3.25
CA PRO A 104 -14.45 1.64 3.28
C PRO A 104 -15.11 1.88 1.91
N GLY A 105 -14.41 2.58 1.00
CA GLY A 105 -14.91 2.94 -0.33
C GLY A 105 -14.38 2.05 -1.45
N ALA A 106 -13.50 1.09 -1.15
CA ALA A 106 -12.83 0.29 -2.16
C ALA A 106 -13.79 -0.73 -2.82
N PRO A 107 -13.62 -1.03 -4.12
CA PRO A 107 -14.33 -2.12 -4.80
C PRO A 107 -14.04 -3.49 -4.15
N PRO A 108 -14.95 -4.48 -4.21
CA PRO A 108 -14.76 -5.78 -3.59
C PRO A 108 -13.45 -6.49 -3.94
N VAL A 109 -13.03 -6.45 -5.22
CA VAL A 109 -11.77 -7.06 -5.68
C VAL A 109 -10.54 -6.37 -5.05
N VAL A 110 -10.62 -5.07 -4.80
CA VAL A 110 -9.54 -4.26 -4.23
C VAL A 110 -9.50 -4.42 -2.72
N ILE A 111 -10.65 -4.52 -2.04
CA ILE A 111 -10.75 -4.71 -0.58
C ILE A 111 -9.87 -5.88 -0.12
N ASP A 112 -9.91 -6.99 -0.85
CA ASP A 112 -9.16 -8.19 -0.45
C ASP A 112 -7.65 -7.95 -0.51
N LEU A 113 -7.17 -7.26 -1.55
CA LEU A 113 -5.77 -6.85 -1.68
C LEU A 113 -5.35 -5.83 -0.60
N LEU A 114 -6.21 -4.86 -0.28
CA LEU A 114 -5.95 -3.89 0.78
C LEU A 114 -5.84 -4.57 2.15
N VAL A 115 -6.73 -5.52 2.44
CA VAL A 115 -6.70 -6.29 3.69
C VAL A 115 -5.45 -7.15 3.78
N ASP A 116 -5.04 -7.79 2.70
CA ASP A 116 -3.80 -8.58 2.66
C ASP A 116 -2.56 -7.71 2.90
N LEU A 117 -2.51 -6.51 2.29
CA LEU A 117 -1.45 -5.53 2.54
C LEU A 117 -1.45 -5.03 3.99
N LEU A 118 -2.62 -4.73 4.56
CA LEU A 118 -2.75 -4.38 5.99
C LEU A 118 -2.22 -5.51 6.88
N GLY A 119 -2.48 -6.77 6.51
CA GLY A 119 -1.91 -7.95 7.14
C GLY A 119 -0.39 -7.94 7.14
N ILE A 120 0.22 -7.76 5.97
CA ILE A 120 1.68 -7.73 5.81
C ILE A 120 2.32 -6.58 6.60
N LEU A 121 1.76 -5.37 6.50
CA LEU A 121 2.29 -4.19 7.18
C LEU A 121 2.15 -4.33 8.69
N ALA A 122 0.98 -4.76 9.18
CA ALA A 122 0.77 -4.96 10.61
C ALA A 122 1.48 -6.21 11.14
N SER A 123 1.90 -7.13 10.26
CA SER A 123 2.86 -8.19 10.53
C SER A 123 4.32 -7.77 10.28
N TYR A 124 4.59 -6.50 9.99
CA TYR A 124 5.93 -5.92 9.98
C TYR A 124 6.15 -4.88 11.10
N SER A 125 5.27 -3.89 11.25
CA SER A 125 5.27 -2.95 12.37
C SER A 125 3.92 -2.26 12.47
N ILE A 126 3.52 -1.85 13.67
CA ILE A 126 2.30 -1.08 13.88
C ILE A 126 2.47 -0.08 15.02
N SER A 127 2.14 1.17 14.78
CA SER A 127 2.10 2.21 15.81
C SER A 127 0.78 2.17 16.59
N VAL A 128 0.76 2.81 17.76
CA VAL A 128 -0.47 2.99 18.56
C VAL A 128 -1.55 3.74 17.75
N LYS A 129 -1.15 4.70 16.92
CA LYS A 129 -2.06 5.47 16.06
C LYS A 129 -2.71 4.56 15.01
N GLU A 130 -1.91 3.77 14.30
CA GLU A 130 -2.41 2.83 13.29
C GLU A 130 -3.28 1.73 13.90
N LEU A 131 -2.91 1.22 15.08
CA LEU A 131 -3.73 0.26 15.80
C LEU A 131 -5.11 0.85 16.16
N LYS A 132 -5.17 2.11 16.61
CA LYS A 132 -6.43 2.82 16.84
C LYS A 132 -7.26 2.95 15.55
N LEU A 133 -6.62 3.27 14.43
CA LEU A 133 -7.30 3.35 13.13
C LEU A 133 -7.85 1.99 12.68
N LEU A 134 -7.10 0.91 12.89
CA LEU A 134 -7.53 -0.45 12.56
C LEU A 134 -8.78 -0.83 13.37
N PHE A 135 -8.79 -0.57 14.67
CA PHE A 135 -9.98 -0.77 15.52
C PHE A 135 -11.15 0.11 15.06
N ALA A 136 -10.91 1.36 14.69
CA ALA A 136 -11.94 2.25 14.16
C ALA A 136 -12.57 1.70 12.87
N ALA A 137 -11.77 1.14 11.97
CA ALA A 137 -12.23 0.52 10.72
C ALA A 137 -13.10 -0.74 10.95
N MET A 138 -13.01 -1.37 12.13
CA MET A 138 -13.86 -2.51 12.50
C MET A 138 -15.09 -2.14 13.33
N LYS A 139 -15.23 -0.86 13.73
CA LYS A 139 -16.32 -0.44 14.61
C LYS A 139 -17.68 -0.64 13.93
N ALA A 140 -18.58 -1.31 14.64
CA ALA A 140 -19.95 -1.48 14.17
C ALA A 140 -20.68 -0.13 14.18
N HIS A 141 -21.42 0.15 13.10
CA HIS A 141 -22.29 1.32 12.98
C HIS A 141 -23.72 0.83 12.78
N GLY A 142 -24.67 1.33 13.59
CA GLY A 142 -26.06 0.86 13.54
C GLY A 142 -26.21 -0.65 13.81
N GLY A 143 -25.37 -1.21 14.68
CA GLY A 143 -25.39 -2.64 15.03
C GLY A 143 -24.82 -3.59 13.97
N LYS A 144 -24.30 -3.08 12.85
CA LYS A 144 -23.71 -3.89 11.78
C LYS A 144 -22.21 -3.66 11.67
N TRP A 145 -21.45 -4.75 11.61
CA TRP A 145 -20.02 -4.71 11.37
C TRP A 145 -19.75 -4.49 9.87
N PRO A 146 -18.72 -3.71 9.51
CA PRO A 146 -18.24 -3.63 8.14
C PRO A 146 -17.91 -5.02 7.56
N ARG A 147 -18.11 -5.19 6.25
CA ARG A 147 -17.92 -6.50 5.57
C ARG A 147 -16.50 -7.05 5.73
N HIS A 148 -15.50 -6.18 5.80
CA HIS A 148 -14.09 -6.53 5.94
C HIS A 148 -13.65 -6.81 7.38
N SER A 149 -14.50 -6.57 8.39
CA SER A 149 -14.06 -6.64 9.79
C SER A 149 -13.61 -8.04 10.22
N LYS A 150 -14.25 -9.12 9.72
CA LYS A 150 -13.78 -10.49 10.00
C LYS A 150 -12.34 -10.71 9.52
N LYS A 151 -11.98 -10.15 8.36
CA LYS A 151 -10.62 -10.28 7.82
C LYS A 151 -9.63 -9.37 8.56
N LEU A 152 -10.03 -8.15 8.95
CA LEU A 152 -9.20 -7.28 9.80
C LEU A 152 -8.95 -7.87 11.20
N LEU A 153 -9.91 -8.63 11.76
CA LEU A 153 -9.67 -9.39 12.99
C LEU A 153 -8.59 -10.48 12.79
N ASN A 154 -8.48 -11.07 11.61
CA ASN A 154 -7.39 -12.01 11.31
C ASN A 154 -6.04 -11.30 11.22
N VAL A 155 -6.00 -10.07 10.70
CA VAL A 155 -4.79 -9.22 10.72
C VAL A 155 -4.32 -8.99 12.15
N LEU A 156 -5.23 -8.64 13.07
CA LEU A 156 -4.93 -8.50 14.50
C LEU A 156 -4.36 -9.79 15.12
N LYS A 157 -4.92 -10.95 14.78
CA LYS A 157 -4.45 -12.25 15.30
C LYS A 157 -3.03 -12.61 14.85
N GLN A 158 -2.59 -12.10 13.71
CA GLN A 158 -1.26 -12.38 13.16
C GLN A 158 -0.17 -11.48 13.75
N MET A 159 -0.54 -10.34 14.34
CA MET A 159 0.40 -9.40 14.94
C MET A 159 1.32 -10.02 16.02
N PRO A 160 0.84 -10.86 16.94
CA PRO A 160 1.66 -11.42 18.02
C PRO A 160 2.51 -12.64 17.61
N ASN A 161 2.16 -13.34 16.53
CA ASN A 161 2.73 -14.65 16.18
C ASN A 161 3.98 -14.55 15.30
N ARG A 162 4.90 -13.62 15.58
CA ARG A 162 6.05 -13.38 14.71
C ARG A 162 7.35 -14.02 15.18
N SER A 163 8.12 -14.45 14.20
CA SER A 163 9.51 -14.89 14.36
C SER A 163 10.46 -13.70 14.12
N GLY A 164 11.01 -13.11 15.19
CA GLY A 164 12.08 -12.11 15.12
C GLY A 164 12.06 -11.11 16.30
N PRO A 165 13.21 -10.56 16.72
CA PRO A 165 13.31 -9.74 17.93
C PRO A 165 12.92 -8.26 17.68
N ASP A 166 12.08 -7.73 18.57
CA ASP A 166 12.09 -6.33 19.04
C ASP A 166 11.80 -5.14 18.10
N VAL A 167 10.71 -5.16 17.31
CA VAL A 167 10.22 -3.92 16.64
C VAL A 167 8.70 -3.72 16.71
N PHE A 168 8.00 -4.34 17.66
CA PHE A 168 6.52 -4.30 17.65
C PHE A 168 5.95 -2.91 17.92
N PHE A 169 6.59 -2.09 18.76
CA PHE A 169 6.13 -0.74 19.07
C PHE A 169 7.21 0.29 18.76
N SER A 170 6.97 1.14 17.75
CA SER A 170 7.67 2.42 17.66
C SER A 170 6.96 3.41 18.58
N PHE A 171 7.43 3.53 19.82
CA PHE A 171 6.97 4.57 20.75
C PHE A 171 7.63 5.90 20.42
N ARG A 172 7.32 6.48 19.26
CA ARG A 172 7.49 7.92 19.08
C ARG A 172 6.21 8.57 19.61
N GLY A 173 6.26 8.98 20.88
CA GLY A 173 5.22 9.78 21.52
C GLY A 173 4.99 11.09 20.79
#